data_AF-A0A3B5R0N3-F1
#
_entry.id   AF-A0A3B5R0N3-F1
#
_cell.length_a   1.000
_cell.length_b   1.000
_cell.length_c   1.000
_cell.angle_alpha   90.00
_cell.angle_beta   90.00
_cell.angle_gamma   90.00
#
_symmetry.space_group_name_H-M   'P 1'
#
loop_
_entity.id
_entity.type
_entity.pdbx_description
1 polymer ?
#
loop_
_entity_poly.entity_id
_entity_poly.type
_entity_poly.pdbx_seq_one_letter_code
_entity_poly.pdbx_strand_id
1 'polypeptide(L)'
;MGLSTISRAKRDQTWREDVVTNGIGRVEGITVDWIAGNIYWTDQGFDVIEVARLNGSFRYVVISQGLDKPRAITVHPVKGLMFWTNWNEQSPSIMRASLNGANVLVIIGSDIKTPNGLAIDHRAEKLYFSDATLDKIERCEYDGSNRYVLLKNEPVHPFGLAVYGDYIFWTDWVRRAVLRGDKFTGGDMKVLRADIPQQPMGIIAVANDTNSSSTVSAWTALKSAPMTPPSASPLRVKAATSGIYNSLLAHM
;
A
#
# COMPACT_ATOMS: atom_id res chain seq x y z
N MET A 1 -2.78 18.72 21.72
CA MET A 1 -2.31 17.90 20.60
C MET A 1 -2.47 16.45 21.01
N GLY A 2 -3.24 15.66 20.24
CA GLY A 2 -3.39 14.23 20.53
C GLY A 2 -2.09 13.49 20.24
N LEU A 3 -1.79 12.45 21.02
CA LEU A 3 -0.65 11.57 20.75
C LEU A 3 -0.88 10.84 19.42
N SER A 4 0.15 10.78 18.56
CA SER A 4 0.15 9.92 17.38
C SER A 4 0.01 8.46 17.83
N THR A 5 -0.92 7.73 17.23
CA THR A 5 -1.21 6.33 17.57
C THR A 5 -1.37 5.49 16.31
N ILE A 6 -0.99 4.22 16.40
CA ILE A 6 -1.46 3.19 15.46
C ILE A 6 -2.53 2.40 16.20
N SER A 7 -3.74 2.37 15.67
CA SER A 7 -4.87 1.62 16.24
C SER A 7 -5.32 0.51 15.30
N ARG A 8 -5.96 -0.52 15.85
CA ARG A 8 -6.73 -1.51 15.10
C ARG A 8 -8.15 -1.56 15.62
N ALA A 9 -9.09 -1.91 14.75
CA ALA A 9 -10.49 -2.03 15.10
C ALA A 9 -11.16 -3.19 14.38
N LYS A 10 -12.24 -3.73 14.96
CA LYS A 10 -13.13 -4.64 14.24
C LYS A 10 -13.79 -3.90 13.07
N ARG A 11 -14.14 -4.66 12.03
CA ARG A 11 -14.78 -4.10 10.83
C ARG A 11 -16.13 -3.44 11.11
N ASP A 12 -16.85 -3.94 12.11
CA ASP A 12 -18.12 -3.39 12.61
C ASP A 12 -17.93 -2.22 13.59
N GLN A 13 -16.68 -1.81 13.85
CA GLN A 13 -16.29 -0.75 14.77
C GLN A 13 -16.66 -0.98 16.24
N THR A 14 -17.13 -2.17 16.62
CA THR A 14 -17.53 -2.50 18.00
C THR A 14 -16.36 -2.60 18.98
N TRP A 15 -15.13 -2.61 18.46
CA TRP A 15 -13.92 -2.73 19.25
C TRP A 15 -12.79 -1.98 18.55
N ARG A 16 -12.04 -1.19 19.33
CA ARG A 16 -10.84 -0.45 18.91
C ARG A 16 -9.80 -0.53 20.01
N GLU A 17 -8.54 -0.70 19.61
CA GLU A 17 -7.39 -0.75 20.50
C GLU A 17 -6.24 0.04 19.87
N ASP A 18 -5.55 0.84 20.69
CA ASP A 18 -4.29 1.46 20.30
C ASP A 18 -3.16 0.46 20.53
N VAL A 19 -2.49 0.05 19.45
CA VAL A 19 -1.42 -0.96 19.48
C VAL A 19 -0.04 -0.35 19.63
N VAL A 20 0.15 0.88 19.15
CA VAL A 20 1.38 1.66 19.36
C VAL A 20 0.98 3.07 19.78
N THR A 21 1.45 3.50 20.94
CA THR A 21 1.03 4.75 21.60
C THR A 21 2.16 5.71 21.96
N ASN A 22 3.41 5.29 21.73
CA ASN A 22 4.60 6.07 22.08
C ASN A 22 5.66 5.97 20.98
N GLY A 23 6.61 6.90 20.98
CA GLY A 23 7.72 6.89 20.02
C GLY A 23 7.25 6.92 18.57
N ILE A 24 6.12 7.58 18.28
CA ILE A 24 5.60 7.78 16.92
C ILE A 24 5.78 9.24 16.56
N GLY A 25 6.48 9.50 15.47
CA GLY A 25 6.65 10.82 14.87
C GLY A 25 5.48 11.09 13.93
N ARG A 26 5.69 10.79 12.65
CA ARG A 26 4.69 10.98 11.59
C ARG A 26 4.59 9.73 10.72
N VAL A 27 3.59 8.90 11.02
CA VAL A 27 3.30 7.69 10.24
C VAL A 27 2.60 8.07 8.95
N GLU A 28 3.20 7.68 7.82
CA GLU A 28 2.70 7.98 6.48
C GLU A 28 2.15 6.74 5.77
N GLY A 29 2.73 5.57 6.04
CA GLY A 29 2.36 4.30 5.42
C GLY A 29 2.35 3.16 6.43
N ILE A 30 1.46 2.20 6.21
CA ILE A 30 1.30 1.02 7.05
C ILE A 30 0.93 -0.19 6.20
N THR A 31 1.47 -1.35 6.54
CA THR A 31 1.19 -2.61 5.84
C THR A 31 1.28 -3.79 6.80
N VAL A 32 0.65 -4.90 6.45
CA VAL A 32 0.54 -6.08 7.31
C VAL A 32 1.16 -7.27 6.61
N ASP A 33 2.08 -7.94 7.30
CA ASP A 33 2.46 -9.31 6.97
C ASP A 33 1.42 -10.24 7.61
N TRP A 34 0.47 -10.70 6.81
CA TRP A 34 -0.62 -11.57 7.24
C TRP A 34 -0.18 -13.01 7.50
N ILE A 35 1.01 -13.41 7.07
CA ILE A 35 1.54 -14.77 7.31
C ILE A 35 2.18 -14.83 8.69
N ALA A 36 3.05 -13.87 9.02
CA ALA A 36 3.75 -13.83 10.31
C ALA A 36 2.96 -13.11 11.41
N GLY A 37 1.90 -12.37 11.06
CA GLY A 37 1.13 -11.56 12.00
C GLY A 37 1.90 -10.34 12.48
N ASN A 38 2.60 -9.67 11.56
CA ASN A 38 3.38 -8.46 11.83
C ASN A 38 2.76 -7.25 11.13
N ILE A 39 2.97 -6.07 11.71
CA ILE A 39 2.65 -4.78 11.12
C ILE A 39 3.92 -4.00 10.89
N TYR A 40 4.07 -3.45 9.70
CA TYR A 40 5.18 -2.60 9.30
C TYR A 40 4.66 -1.19 9.02
N TRP A 41 5.42 -0.17 9.40
CA TRP A 41 5.07 1.22 9.09
C TRP A 41 6.31 2.05 8.78
N THR A 42 6.09 3.10 8.00
CA THR A 42 7.06 4.18 7.76
C THR A 42 6.77 5.31 8.73
N ASP A 43 7.82 5.81 9.39
CA ASP A 43 7.74 7.01 10.21
C ASP A 43 8.64 8.08 9.59
N GLN A 44 8.03 9.08 8.95
CA GLN A 44 8.73 10.21 8.38
C GLN A 44 9.25 11.17 9.46
N GLY A 45 8.69 11.18 10.66
CA GLY A 45 9.19 12.03 11.74
C GLY A 45 10.55 11.59 12.28
N PHE A 46 10.85 10.29 12.16
CA PHE A 46 12.10 9.69 12.64
C PHE A 46 12.96 9.09 11.52
N ASP A 47 12.49 9.14 10.27
CA ASP A 47 13.11 8.50 9.10
C ASP A 47 13.47 7.03 9.35
N VAL A 48 12.48 6.27 9.84
CA VAL A 48 12.62 4.83 10.10
C VAL A 48 11.50 4.02 9.46
N ILE A 49 11.78 2.74 9.22
CA ILE A 49 10.76 1.72 9.04
C ILE A 49 10.82 0.81 10.25
N GLU A 50 9.67 0.55 10.84
CA GLU A 50 9.54 -0.27 12.02
C GLU A 50 8.58 -1.43 11.80
N VAL A 51 8.72 -2.45 12.65
CA VAL A 51 7.88 -3.63 12.68
C VAL A 51 7.45 -3.93 14.11
N ALA A 52 6.24 -4.44 14.29
CA ALA A 52 5.78 -5.04 15.53
C ALA A 52 4.85 -6.22 15.24
N ARG A 53 4.51 -7.01 16.26
CA ARG A 53 3.35 -7.92 16.17
C ARG A 53 2.07 -7.11 16.03
N LEU A 54 1.01 -7.73 15.49
CA LEU A 54 -0.31 -7.09 15.36
C LEU A 54 -0.92 -6.59 16.68
N ASN A 55 -0.42 -7.02 17.84
CA ASN A 55 -0.81 -6.55 19.17
C ASN A 55 0.15 -5.49 19.75
N GLY A 56 1.10 -4.98 18.96
CA GLY A 56 2.09 -3.97 19.38
C GLY A 56 3.34 -4.53 20.08
N SER A 57 3.37 -5.82 20.43
CA SER A 57 4.54 -6.43 21.08
C SER A 57 5.72 -6.63 20.11
N PHE A 58 6.92 -6.80 20.66
CA PHE A 58 8.16 -7.04 19.90
C PHE A 58 8.42 -5.98 18.81
N ARG A 59 8.21 -4.71 19.16
CA ARG A 59 8.53 -3.57 18.30
C ARG A 59 10.05 -3.50 18.04
N TYR A 60 10.42 -3.28 16.78
CA TYR A 60 11.80 -3.20 16.32
C TYR A 60 11.94 -2.25 15.13
N VAL A 61 13.04 -1.50 15.07
CA VAL A 61 13.40 -0.65 13.91
C VAL A 61 14.08 -1.52 12.87
N VAL A 62 13.41 -1.78 11.74
CA VAL A 62 13.92 -2.67 10.69
C VAL A 62 14.80 -1.96 9.67
N ILE A 63 14.56 -0.67 9.40
CA ILE A 63 15.44 0.18 8.58
C ILE A 63 15.63 1.51 9.33
N SER A 64 16.87 1.94 9.48
CA SER A 64 17.26 3.19 10.16
C SER A 64 18.24 4.06 9.36
N GLN A 65 18.57 3.67 8.13
CA GLN A 65 19.55 4.35 7.28
C GLN A 65 19.03 4.45 5.85
N GLY A 66 19.42 5.52 5.15
CA GLY A 66 19.03 5.74 3.75
C GLY A 66 17.55 6.09 3.55
N LEU A 67 16.86 6.49 4.62
CA LEU A 67 15.49 7.01 4.60
C LEU A 67 15.55 8.53 4.71
N ASP A 68 14.76 9.22 3.90
CA ASP A 68 14.51 10.65 4.03
C ASP A 68 13.11 10.91 3.47
N LYS A 69 12.18 11.13 4.39
CA LYS A 69 10.75 11.17 4.10
C LYS A 69 10.24 9.86 3.48
N PRO A 70 10.35 8.71 4.17
CA PRO A 70 9.68 7.50 3.74
C PRO A 70 8.15 7.67 3.78
N ARG A 71 7.43 7.14 2.78
CA ARG A 71 5.97 7.31 2.68
C ARG A 71 5.20 6.01 2.53
N ALA A 72 4.88 5.57 1.32
CA ALA A 72 4.13 4.33 1.15
C ALA A 72 5.03 3.12 1.39
N ILE A 73 4.47 2.05 1.97
CA ILE A 73 5.15 0.78 2.21
C ILE A 73 4.21 -0.38 1.91
N THR A 74 4.75 -1.44 1.32
CA THR A 74 4.04 -2.69 1.04
C THR A 74 4.98 -3.88 1.18
N VAL A 75 4.44 -5.03 1.59
CA VAL A 75 5.21 -6.26 1.84
C VAL A 75 4.75 -7.39 0.94
N HIS A 76 5.67 -8.29 0.63
CA HIS A 76 5.39 -9.58 0.01
C HIS A 76 5.83 -10.71 0.95
N PRO A 77 4.96 -11.13 1.89
CA PRO A 77 5.31 -12.11 2.92
C PRO A 77 5.97 -13.39 2.39
N VAL A 78 5.43 -13.95 1.31
CA VAL A 78 5.93 -15.22 0.75
C VAL A 78 7.32 -15.12 0.14
N LYS A 79 7.68 -13.96 -0.43
CA LYS A 79 9.01 -13.73 -1.01
C LYS A 79 9.97 -13.10 0.00
N GLY A 80 9.48 -12.76 1.19
CA GLY A 80 10.28 -12.09 2.22
C GLY A 80 10.75 -10.70 1.80
N LEU A 81 9.98 -9.96 1.00
CA LEU A 81 10.36 -8.63 0.50
C LEU A 81 9.50 -7.52 1.09
N MET A 82 10.08 -6.34 1.28
CA MET A 82 9.38 -5.07 1.50
C MET A 82 9.81 -4.04 0.47
N PHE A 83 8.89 -3.15 0.14
CA PHE A 83 9.08 -2.05 -0.78
C PHE A 83 8.53 -0.78 -0.16
N TRP A 84 9.21 0.34 -0.36
CA TRP A 84 8.73 1.64 0.09
C TRP A 84 9.11 2.75 -0.87
N THR A 85 8.37 3.86 -0.78
CA THR A 85 8.71 5.10 -1.47
C THR A 85 9.49 6.03 -0.54
N ASN A 86 10.48 6.72 -1.10
CA ASN A 86 11.32 7.69 -0.41
C ASN A 86 11.29 9.00 -1.22
N TRP A 87 10.58 10.02 -0.73
CA TRP A 87 10.42 11.30 -1.46
C TRP A 87 11.45 12.35 -1.03
N ASN A 88 12.71 11.91 -0.90
CA ASN A 88 13.86 12.79 -0.79
C ASN A 88 13.88 13.77 -1.97
N GLU A 89 14.07 15.06 -1.70
CA GLU A 89 13.95 16.11 -2.74
C GLU A 89 15.09 16.07 -3.77
N GLN A 90 16.27 15.58 -3.37
CA GLN A 90 17.47 15.52 -4.20
C GLN A 90 17.60 14.18 -4.94
N SER A 91 17.21 13.09 -4.29
CA SER A 91 17.38 11.69 -4.72
C SER A 91 16.11 10.87 -4.43
N PRO A 92 14.96 11.23 -5.03
CA PRO A 92 13.71 10.49 -4.85
C PRO A 92 13.85 9.07 -5.38
N SER A 93 13.26 8.10 -4.67
CA SER A 93 13.46 6.69 -4.99
C SER A 93 12.30 5.79 -4.58
N ILE A 94 12.27 4.62 -5.21
CA ILE A 94 11.55 3.44 -4.72
C ILE A 94 12.60 2.42 -4.33
N MET A 95 12.43 1.91 -3.12
CA MET A 95 13.42 1.08 -2.44
C MET A 95 12.84 -0.31 -2.21
N ARG A 96 13.72 -1.30 -2.10
CA ARG A 96 13.41 -2.69 -1.77
C ARG A 96 14.37 -3.20 -0.71
N ALA A 97 13.88 -4.04 0.19
CA ALA A 97 14.71 -4.83 1.09
C ALA A 97 14.04 -6.17 1.41
N SER A 98 14.77 -7.04 2.12
CA SER A 98 14.20 -8.22 2.76
C SER A 98 13.38 -7.79 3.98
N LEU A 99 12.37 -8.57 4.41
CA LEU A 99 11.49 -8.22 5.55
C LEU A 99 12.22 -8.05 6.91
N ASN A 100 13.47 -8.52 7.00
CA ASN A 100 14.33 -8.34 8.16
C ASN A 100 15.28 -7.12 8.04
N GLY A 101 15.15 -6.30 7.00
CA GLY A 101 15.96 -5.11 6.78
C GLY A 101 17.22 -5.32 5.94
N ALA A 102 17.57 -6.56 5.59
CA ALA A 102 18.76 -6.85 4.79
C ALA A 102 18.57 -6.53 3.29
N ASN A 103 19.69 -6.34 2.58
CA ASN A 103 19.73 -6.16 1.12
C ASN A 103 18.88 -4.97 0.63
N VAL A 104 19.09 -3.81 1.25
CA VAL A 104 18.48 -2.55 0.83
C VAL A 104 19.01 -2.15 -0.55
N LEU A 105 18.10 -1.92 -1.49
CA LEU A 105 18.39 -1.56 -2.88
C LEU A 105 17.47 -0.44 -3.35
N VAL A 106 18.03 0.52 -4.08
CA VAL A 106 17.25 1.46 -4.90
C VAL A 106 16.83 0.71 -6.16
N ILE A 107 15.53 0.47 -6.36
CA ILE A 107 15.02 -0.21 -7.56
C ILE A 107 14.53 0.78 -8.61
N ILE A 108 14.12 1.99 -8.21
CA ILE A 108 13.83 3.11 -9.11
C ILE A 108 14.49 4.36 -8.52
N GLY A 109 15.37 5.00 -9.28
CA GLY A 109 16.05 6.25 -8.88
C GLY A 109 16.14 7.29 -10.00
N SER A 110 15.49 7.05 -11.14
CA SER A 110 15.48 7.93 -12.31
C SER A 110 14.05 8.16 -12.79
N ASP A 111 13.80 9.28 -13.47
CA ASP A 111 12.47 9.70 -13.95
C ASP A 111 11.38 9.54 -12.87
N ILE A 112 11.72 10.01 -11.66
CA ILE A 112 10.90 9.97 -10.46
C ILE A 112 11.16 11.25 -9.65
N LYS A 113 10.13 11.80 -9.02
CA LYS A 113 10.14 13.08 -8.29
C LYS A 113 9.41 12.97 -6.97
N THR A 114 8.12 12.61 -6.98
CA THR A 114 7.32 12.50 -5.76
C THR A 114 6.60 11.17 -5.72
N PRO A 115 7.29 10.06 -5.38
CA PRO A 115 6.70 8.74 -5.31
C PRO A 115 5.75 8.65 -4.12
N ASN A 116 4.45 8.68 -4.40
CA ASN A 116 3.42 8.73 -3.37
C ASN A 116 2.87 7.34 -3.05
N GLY A 117 2.25 6.71 -4.04
CA GLY A 117 1.51 5.47 -3.87
C GLY A 117 2.32 4.26 -4.31
N LEU A 118 2.08 3.13 -3.65
CA LEU A 118 2.78 1.88 -3.89
C LEU A 118 1.83 0.71 -3.63
N ALA A 119 1.77 -0.25 -4.56
CA ALA A 119 0.95 -1.44 -4.44
C ALA A 119 1.62 -2.64 -5.12
N ILE A 120 1.36 -3.85 -4.60
CA ILE A 120 1.82 -5.11 -5.19
C ILE A 120 0.63 -5.85 -5.81
N ASP A 121 0.81 -6.37 -7.02
CA ASP A 121 0.01 -7.48 -7.53
C ASP A 121 0.72 -8.80 -7.21
N HIS A 122 0.25 -9.50 -6.17
CA HIS A 122 0.87 -10.74 -5.71
C HIS A 122 0.77 -11.88 -6.72
N ARG A 123 -0.25 -11.87 -7.61
CA ARG A 123 -0.45 -12.93 -8.59
C ARG A 123 0.39 -12.70 -9.85
N ALA A 124 0.41 -11.45 -10.32
CA ALA A 124 1.20 -11.07 -11.49
C ALA A 124 2.69 -10.81 -11.17
N GLU A 125 3.04 -10.78 -9.88
CA GLU A 125 4.36 -10.44 -9.37
C GLU A 125 4.85 -9.06 -9.84
N LYS A 126 3.96 -8.06 -9.83
CA LYS A 126 4.27 -6.70 -10.30
C LYS A 126 4.19 -5.69 -9.17
N LEU A 127 5.06 -4.69 -9.25
CA LEU A 127 5.01 -3.50 -8.43
C LEU A 127 4.35 -2.37 -9.22
N TYR A 128 3.37 -1.71 -8.63
CA TYR A 128 2.72 -0.52 -9.16
C TYR A 128 3.04 0.67 -8.27
N PHE A 129 3.34 1.82 -8.87
CA PHE A 129 3.68 3.02 -8.13
C PHE A 129 3.20 4.29 -8.84
N SER A 130 2.97 5.35 -8.07
CA SER A 130 2.53 6.63 -8.60
C SER A 130 3.52 7.74 -8.28
N ASP A 131 3.68 8.66 -9.23
CA ASP A 131 4.41 9.91 -9.05
C ASP A 131 3.44 11.08 -9.13
N ALA A 132 3.38 11.87 -8.06
CA ALA A 132 2.43 12.97 -7.93
C ALA A 132 2.91 14.31 -8.50
N THR A 133 4.18 14.41 -8.88
CA THR A 133 4.72 15.59 -9.59
C THR A 133 4.77 15.32 -11.08
N LEU A 134 5.00 14.07 -11.48
CA LEU A 134 5.05 13.65 -12.87
C LEU A 134 3.70 13.13 -13.38
N ASP A 135 2.63 13.21 -12.60
CA ASP A 135 1.26 12.90 -13.02
C ASP A 135 1.15 11.54 -13.72
N LYS A 136 1.76 10.51 -13.11
CA LYS A 136 1.83 9.17 -13.72
C LYS A 136 1.67 8.04 -12.72
N ILE A 137 1.16 6.93 -13.23
CA ILE A 137 1.16 5.64 -12.56
C ILE A 137 1.93 4.67 -13.46
N GLU A 138 2.83 3.91 -12.86
CA GLU A 138 3.75 3.03 -13.55
C GLU A 138 3.72 1.64 -12.93
N ARG A 139 4.24 0.66 -13.69
CA ARG A 139 4.39 -0.73 -13.26
C ARG A 139 5.77 -1.25 -13.62
N CYS A 140 6.37 -2.08 -12.78
CA CYS A 140 7.63 -2.76 -13.05
C CYS A 140 7.68 -4.16 -12.41
N GLU A 141 8.76 -4.90 -12.68
CA GLU A 141 9.16 -6.05 -11.87
C GLU A 141 9.64 -5.61 -10.49
N TYR A 142 9.76 -6.54 -9.55
CA TYR A 142 10.27 -6.25 -8.20
C TYR A 142 11.74 -5.78 -8.14
N ASP A 143 12.51 -5.88 -9.21
CA ASP A 143 13.86 -5.31 -9.30
C ASP A 143 13.89 -3.95 -10.01
N GLY A 144 12.73 -3.43 -10.41
CA GLY A 144 12.61 -2.18 -11.16
C GLY A 144 12.71 -2.33 -12.68
N SER A 145 13.03 -3.53 -13.18
CA SER A 145 13.08 -3.80 -14.62
C SER A 145 11.69 -3.83 -15.26
N ASN A 146 11.64 -3.84 -16.59
CA ASN A 146 10.41 -3.81 -17.39
C ASN A 146 9.43 -2.71 -16.95
N ARG A 147 9.98 -1.53 -16.63
CA ARG A 147 9.21 -0.35 -16.24
C ARG A 147 8.33 0.10 -17.40
N TYR A 148 7.03 0.24 -17.12
CA TYR A 148 6.01 0.62 -18.08
C TYR A 148 5.15 1.74 -17.49
N VAL A 149 4.98 2.83 -18.24
CA VAL A 149 4.06 3.91 -17.89
C VAL A 149 2.65 3.49 -18.25
N LEU A 150 1.84 3.21 -17.23
CA LEU A 150 0.47 2.72 -17.38
C LEU A 150 -0.50 3.87 -17.65
N LEU A 151 -0.34 4.98 -16.92
CA LEU A 151 -1.16 6.18 -17.01
C LEU A 151 -0.25 7.40 -16.95
N LYS A 152 -0.55 8.43 -17.76
CA LYS A 152 0.17 9.69 -17.80
C LYS A 152 -0.82 10.84 -17.99
N ASN A 153 -0.68 11.92 -17.24
CA ASN A 153 -1.52 13.13 -17.22
C ASN A 153 -2.99 12.91 -16.80
N GLU A 154 -3.48 11.67 -16.76
CA GLU A 154 -4.79 11.36 -16.20
C GLU A 154 -4.82 11.42 -14.66
N PRO A 155 -3.89 10.78 -13.92
CA PRO A 155 -3.68 11.09 -12.52
C PRO A 155 -3.11 12.51 -12.41
N VAL A 156 -3.71 13.36 -11.59
CA VAL A 156 -3.30 14.78 -11.46
C VAL A 156 -2.52 15.00 -10.16
N HIS A 157 -2.85 14.26 -9.11
CA HIS A 157 -2.02 14.19 -7.91
C HIS A 157 -2.30 12.88 -7.15
N PRO A 158 -1.90 11.73 -7.71
CA PRO A 158 -2.15 10.43 -7.10
C PRO A 158 -1.47 10.29 -5.74
N PHE A 159 -2.17 9.73 -4.75
CA PHE A 159 -1.64 9.53 -3.41
C PHE A 159 -1.55 8.06 -3.00
N GLY A 160 -2.69 7.40 -2.79
CA GLY A 160 -2.75 5.98 -2.46
C GLY A 160 -2.98 5.13 -3.70
N LEU A 161 -2.43 3.92 -3.71
CA LEU A 161 -2.67 2.90 -4.74
C LEU A 161 -3.17 1.59 -4.13
N ALA A 162 -4.02 0.89 -4.87
CA ALA A 162 -4.38 -0.50 -4.62
C ALA A 162 -4.57 -1.24 -5.95
N VAL A 163 -4.32 -2.56 -5.95
CA VAL A 163 -4.57 -3.43 -7.11
C VAL A 163 -5.50 -4.55 -6.71
N TYR A 164 -6.49 -4.85 -7.54
CA TYR A 164 -7.35 -6.02 -7.37
C TYR A 164 -8.01 -6.42 -8.69
N GLY A 165 -8.08 -7.73 -8.94
CA GLY A 165 -8.58 -8.27 -10.21
C GLY A 165 -7.77 -7.68 -11.36
N ASP A 166 -8.46 -7.15 -12.38
CA ASP A 166 -7.84 -6.53 -13.56
C ASP A 166 -7.69 -5.01 -13.43
N TYR A 167 -7.88 -4.46 -12.23
CA TYR A 167 -7.92 -3.01 -12.01
C TYR A 167 -6.87 -2.51 -11.04
N ILE A 168 -6.37 -1.32 -11.35
CA ILE A 168 -5.66 -0.46 -10.40
C ILE A 168 -6.62 0.63 -9.92
N PHE A 169 -6.52 0.97 -8.64
CA PHE A 169 -7.32 1.97 -7.96
C PHE A 169 -6.41 3.00 -7.34
N TRP A 170 -6.79 4.27 -7.39
CA TRP A 170 -6.02 5.33 -6.75
C TRP A 170 -6.90 6.41 -6.14
N THR A 171 -6.35 7.07 -5.13
CA THR A 171 -6.87 8.32 -4.59
C THR A 171 -6.13 9.48 -5.23
N ASP A 172 -6.85 10.55 -5.55
CA ASP A 172 -6.28 11.73 -6.19
C ASP A 172 -6.65 12.99 -5.40
N TRP A 173 -5.62 13.76 -5.01
CA TRP A 173 -5.77 14.95 -4.18
C TRP A 173 -6.33 16.16 -4.92
N VAL A 174 -6.11 16.26 -6.24
CA VAL A 174 -6.61 17.39 -7.03
C VAL A 174 -8.02 17.09 -7.52
N ARG A 175 -8.27 15.86 -8.01
CA ARG A 175 -9.60 15.42 -8.43
C ARG A 175 -10.55 15.17 -7.26
N ARG A 176 -10.03 15.10 -6.02
CA ARG A 176 -10.83 14.84 -4.81
C ARG A 176 -11.69 13.58 -4.94
N ALA A 177 -11.07 12.53 -5.46
CA ALA A 177 -11.78 11.36 -5.93
C ALA A 177 -11.03 10.06 -5.68
N VAL A 178 -11.78 8.96 -5.72
CA VAL A 178 -11.27 7.61 -5.92
C VAL A 178 -11.56 7.21 -7.36
N LEU A 179 -10.53 6.77 -8.08
CA LEU A 179 -10.63 6.34 -9.47
C LEU A 179 -10.16 4.90 -9.62
N ARG A 180 -10.55 4.27 -10.73
CA ARG A 180 -10.01 3.01 -11.20
C ARG A 180 -9.66 3.06 -12.68
N GLY A 181 -8.78 2.18 -13.12
CA GLY A 181 -8.45 1.92 -14.52
C GLY A 181 -7.95 0.49 -14.70
N ASP A 182 -7.91 0.00 -15.93
CA ASP A 182 -7.37 -1.31 -16.29
C ASP A 182 -5.87 -1.38 -15.96
N LYS A 183 -5.45 -2.42 -15.22
CA LYS A 183 -4.09 -2.52 -14.68
C LYS A 183 -3.03 -2.88 -15.73
N PHE A 184 -3.44 -3.25 -16.94
CA PHE A 184 -2.55 -3.66 -18.03
C PHE A 184 -2.36 -2.55 -19.06
N THR A 185 -3.41 -1.79 -19.34
CA THR A 185 -3.49 -0.80 -20.42
C THR A 185 -3.67 0.64 -19.93
N GLY A 186 -4.14 0.83 -18.69
CA GLY A 186 -4.56 2.14 -18.19
C GLY A 186 -5.93 2.60 -18.72
N GLY A 187 -6.58 1.81 -19.58
CA GLY A 187 -7.90 2.13 -20.14
C GLY A 187 -9.07 1.96 -19.16
N ASP A 188 -10.30 2.10 -19.65
CA ASP A 188 -11.55 1.98 -18.87
C ASP A 188 -11.54 2.77 -17.55
N MET A 189 -11.00 3.99 -17.60
CA MET A 189 -10.91 4.82 -16.41
C MET A 189 -12.31 5.21 -15.93
N LYS A 190 -12.58 5.01 -14.63
CA LYS A 190 -13.84 5.40 -13.99
C LYS A 190 -13.58 6.10 -12.67
N VAL A 191 -14.37 7.15 -12.42
CA VAL A 191 -14.48 7.76 -11.10
C VAL A 191 -15.44 6.90 -10.27
N LEU A 192 -14.95 6.30 -9.20
CA LEU A 192 -15.74 5.47 -8.29
C LEU A 192 -16.39 6.31 -7.19
N ARG A 193 -15.71 7.38 -6.78
CA ARG A 193 -16.21 8.35 -5.82
C ARG A 193 -15.67 9.72 -6.16
N ALA A 194 -16.55 10.71 -6.28
CA ALA A 194 -16.20 12.10 -6.48
C ALA A 194 -16.47 12.94 -5.22
N ASP A 195 -16.08 14.21 -5.29
CA ASP A 195 -16.42 15.27 -4.33
C ASP A 195 -16.08 14.94 -2.88
N ILE A 196 -14.92 14.30 -2.66
CA ILE A 196 -14.45 13.97 -1.33
C ILE A 196 -14.06 15.28 -0.59
N PRO A 197 -14.71 15.63 0.53
CA PRO A 197 -14.52 16.93 1.20
C PRO A 197 -13.13 17.15 1.80
N GLN A 198 -12.37 16.09 2.04
CA GLN A 198 -10.95 16.13 2.44
C GLN A 198 -10.06 15.39 1.45
N GLN A 199 -8.74 15.62 1.49
CA GLN A 199 -7.81 14.93 0.59
C GLN A 199 -7.92 13.42 0.88
N PRO A 200 -8.25 12.59 -0.13
CA PRO A 200 -8.25 11.16 0.06
C PRO A 200 -6.79 10.67 0.18
N MET A 201 -6.50 9.98 1.27
CA MET A 201 -5.18 9.49 1.67
C MET A 201 -5.01 8.04 1.18
N GLY A 202 -4.70 7.09 2.07
CA GLY A 202 -4.50 5.69 1.71
C GLY A 202 -5.75 5.02 1.15
N ILE A 203 -5.53 3.98 0.34
CA ILE A 203 -6.56 3.15 -0.25
C ILE A 203 -6.16 1.67 -0.15
N ILE A 204 -7.10 0.79 0.15
CA ILE A 204 -6.88 -0.65 0.18
C ILE A 204 -8.07 -1.38 -0.46
N ALA A 205 -7.76 -2.38 -1.28
CA ALA A 205 -8.74 -3.33 -1.78
C ALA A 205 -8.93 -4.44 -0.72
N VAL A 206 -10.18 -4.74 -0.37
CA VAL A 206 -10.52 -5.81 0.58
C VAL A 206 -11.49 -6.76 -0.10
N ALA A 207 -11.04 -8.01 -0.29
CA ALA A 207 -11.83 -9.13 -0.76
C ALA A 207 -11.36 -10.42 -0.06
N ASN A 208 -12.07 -11.53 -0.25
CA ASN A 208 -11.73 -12.79 0.42
C ASN A 208 -10.38 -13.36 -0.02
N ASP A 209 -9.89 -12.96 -1.20
CA ASP A 209 -8.68 -13.48 -1.83
C ASP A 209 -7.60 -12.41 -2.05
N THR A 210 -7.72 -11.21 -1.48
CA THR A 210 -6.70 -10.14 -1.62
C THR A 210 -5.33 -10.54 -1.09
N ASN A 211 -5.27 -11.46 -0.12
CA ASN A 211 -4.04 -11.97 0.47
C ASN A 211 -3.61 -13.32 -0.11
N SER A 212 -4.27 -13.78 -1.19
CA SER A 212 -3.94 -15.05 -1.84
C SER A 212 -2.75 -14.87 -2.80
N SER A 213 -1.58 -15.35 -2.39
CA SER A 213 -0.57 -15.74 -3.38
C SER A 213 -0.91 -17.14 -3.90
N SER A 214 -0.61 -17.42 -5.17
CA SER A 214 -0.76 -18.76 -5.75
C SER A 214 -0.05 -19.84 -4.93
N THR A 215 1.05 -19.47 -4.27
CA THR A 215 1.83 -20.31 -3.36
C THR A 215 1.16 -20.59 -2.02
N VAL A 216 0.51 -19.61 -1.36
CA VAL A 216 -0.27 -19.84 -0.12
C VAL A 216 -1.53 -20.64 -0.42
N SER A 217 -2.11 -20.44 -1.60
CA SER A 217 -3.26 -21.21 -2.09
C SER A 217 -2.92 -22.70 -2.23
N ALA A 218 -1.72 -23.03 -2.73
CA ALA A 218 -1.23 -24.40 -2.82
C ALA A 218 -0.95 -25.05 -1.46
N TRP A 219 -0.42 -24.29 -0.49
CA TRP A 219 -0.24 -24.77 0.89
C TRP A 219 -1.56 -24.98 1.64
N THR A 220 -2.58 -24.16 1.35
CA THR A 220 -3.91 -24.29 1.96
C THR A 220 -4.69 -25.44 1.31
N ALA A 221 -4.54 -25.65 -0.01
CA ALA A 221 -5.16 -26.75 -0.75
C ALA A 221 -4.66 -28.15 -0.32
N LEU A 222 -3.44 -28.26 0.20
CA LEU A 222 -2.91 -29.50 0.77
C LEU A 222 -3.51 -29.90 2.12
N LYS A 223 -4.37 -29.06 2.74
CA LYS A 223 -5.04 -29.35 4.01
C LYS A 223 -6.55 -29.56 3.92
N SER A 224 -7.19 -29.40 2.76
CA SER A 224 -8.63 -29.65 2.63
C SER A 224 -9.12 -29.78 1.18
N ALA A 225 -9.79 -30.89 0.89
CA ALA A 225 -10.80 -31.03 -0.17
C ALA A 225 -12.14 -31.42 0.49
N PRO A 226 -13.32 -31.11 -0.09
CA PRO A 226 -13.61 -30.63 -1.44
C PRO A 226 -14.01 -29.15 -1.53
N MET A 227 -13.66 -28.54 -2.67
CA MET A 227 -13.99 -27.18 -3.08
C MET A 227 -15.46 -27.04 -3.49
N THR A 228 -16.14 -26.03 -2.95
CA THR A 228 -17.14 -25.27 -3.71
C THR A 228 -16.45 -24.04 -4.32
N PRO A 229 -16.76 -23.65 -5.57
CA PRO A 229 -16.17 -22.44 -6.16
C PRO A 229 -16.54 -21.23 -5.28
N PRO A 230 -15.62 -20.29 -5.03
CA PRO A 230 -15.95 -19.07 -4.31
C PRO A 230 -16.97 -18.28 -5.13
N SER A 231 -18.19 -18.15 -4.62
CA SER A 231 -19.12 -17.14 -5.09
C SER A 231 -18.44 -15.78 -4.97
N ALA A 232 -18.42 -15.01 -6.06
CA ALA A 232 -17.81 -13.68 -6.11
C ALA A 232 -18.30 -12.84 -4.92
N SER A 233 -17.43 -12.67 -3.92
CA SER A 233 -17.70 -11.76 -2.81
C SER A 233 -17.52 -10.33 -3.35
N PRO A 234 -18.41 -9.38 -3.01
CA PRO A 234 -18.31 -8.03 -3.55
C PRO A 234 -16.99 -7.39 -3.10
N LEU A 235 -16.16 -6.98 -4.06
CA LEU A 235 -14.96 -6.19 -3.82
C LEU A 235 -15.35 -4.91 -3.09
N ARG A 236 -14.66 -4.58 -2.01
CA ARG A 236 -14.79 -3.27 -1.36
C ARG A 236 -13.46 -2.55 -1.37
N VAL A 237 -13.48 -1.35 -1.93
CA VAL A 237 -12.35 -0.43 -1.91
C VAL A 237 -12.57 0.54 -0.76
N LYS A 238 -11.60 0.60 0.16
CA LYS A 238 -11.62 1.52 1.30
C LYS A 238 -10.58 2.60 1.10
N ALA A 239 -11.01 3.86 1.12
CA ALA A 239 -10.10 5.01 1.16
C ALA A 239 -10.19 5.72 2.52
N ALA A 240 -9.08 6.24 3.02
CA ALA A 240 -9.01 7.10 4.20
C ALA A 240 -8.92 8.57 3.77
N THR A 241 -9.27 9.51 4.65
CA THR A 241 -9.12 10.96 4.41
C THR A 241 -8.34 11.61 5.55
N SER A 242 -7.66 12.73 5.28
CA SER A 242 -7.00 13.50 6.33
C SER A 242 -8.03 14.05 7.35
N GLY A 243 -7.70 13.98 8.64
CA GLY A 243 -8.47 14.60 9.72
C GLY A 243 -9.72 13.86 10.22
N ILE A 244 -10.18 12.80 9.55
CA ILE A 244 -11.30 11.95 10.02
C ILE A 244 -11.02 10.50 9.61
N TYR A 245 -10.83 9.60 10.58
CA TYR A 245 -10.68 8.15 10.39
C TYR A 245 -12.01 7.47 10.01
N ASN A 246 -12.74 8.02 9.03
CA ASN A 246 -13.87 7.33 8.42
C ASN A 246 -13.37 6.66 7.15
N SER A 247 -13.25 5.33 7.17
CA SER A 247 -13.03 4.57 5.94
C SER A 247 -14.22 4.82 5.01
N LEU A 248 -13.98 5.51 3.90
CA LEU A 248 -14.97 5.66 2.84
C LEU A 248 -15.06 4.32 2.12
N LEU A 249 -16.22 3.67 2.24
CA LEU A 249 -16.56 2.48 1.45
C LEU A 249 -17.03 2.95 0.07
N ALA A 250 -16.26 2.64 -0.97
CA ALA A 250 -16.79 2.63 -2.32
C ALA A 250 -17.43 1.24 -2.55
N HIS A 251 -18.75 1.24 -2.75
CA HIS A 251 -19.50 0.06 -3.18
C HIS A 251 -19.49 0.03 -4.72
N MET A 252 -19.09 -1.10 -5.30
CA MET A 252 -19.32 -1.44 -6.72
C MET A 252 -20.38 -2.53 -6.80
#